data_AF-A0A7C5P4N0-F1
#
_entry.id   AF-A0A7C5P4N0-F1
#
_cell.length_a   1.000
_cell.length_b   1.000
_cell.length_c   1.000
_cell.angle_alpha   90.00
_cell.angle_beta   90.00
_cell.angle_gamma   90.00
#
_symmetry.space_group_name_H-M   'P 1'
#
loop_
_entity.id
_entity.type
_entity.pdbx_description
1 polymer ?
#
loop_
_entity_poly.entity_id
_entity_poly.type
_entity_poly.pdbx_seq_one_letter_code
_entity_poly.pdbx_strand_id
1 'polypeptide(L)'
;MKRRVEPLPATELTSLVDIIFQLMIFFLVSISILPAIKSAPQVEGLMNLPTPKRGDAEASVLIQIHKTPTGRLDYYVLQGNDESAEFYNWFKDKRQIVKIPSAYVAFRNAAQRYRVIYDERGLKAFLLDIRDNDPAVIIRAPGNIPYSDVVRITGFMHSIGIAKIAWVRGTLSDLKVEIKKSRRGRV
;
A
#
# COMPACT_ATOMS: atom_id res chain seq x y z
N MET A 1 68.46 -8.98 32.02
CA MET A 1 67.22 -8.22 32.29
C MET A 1 66.06 -9.21 32.46
N LYS A 2 65.42 -9.29 33.63
CA LYS A 2 64.22 -10.12 33.85
C LYS A 2 62.99 -9.36 33.32
N ARG A 3 62.30 -9.91 32.33
CA ARG A 3 61.07 -9.34 31.78
C ARG A 3 59.94 -9.56 32.80
N ARG A 4 59.44 -8.49 33.43
CA ARG A 4 58.22 -8.56 34.25
C ARG A 4 57.06 -8.81 33.30
N VAL A 5 56.36 -9.92 33.49
CA VAL A 5 55.09 -10.20 32.81
C VAL A 5 54.03 -9.50 33.64
N GLU A 6 53.48 -8.41 33.12
CA GLU A 6 52.29 -7.78 33.72
C GLU A 6 51.10 -8.73 33.53
N PRO A 7 50.35 -9.08 34.59
CA PRO A 7 49.13 -9.85 34.43
C PRO A 7 48.11 -9.01 33.66
N LEU A 8 47.50 -9.60 32.64
CA LEU A 8 46.41 -8.97 31.89
C LEU A 8 45.32 -8.54 32.88
N PRO A 9 44.72 -7.35 32.71
CA PRO A 9 43.66 -6.89 33.58
C PRO A 9 42.55 -7.94 33.60
N ALA A 10 42.12 -8.33 34.80
CA ALA A 10 41.00 -9.26 34.96
C ALA A 10 39.81 -8.69 34.20
N THR A 11 39.33 -9.42 33.19
CA THR A 11 38.22 -9.00 32.35
C THR A 11 37.08 -8.51 33.25
N GLU A 12 36.67 -7.25 33.09
CA GLU A 12 35.61 -6.63 33.87
C GLU A 12 34.25 -7.23 33.48
N LEU A 13 33.99 -8.45 33.96
CA LEU A 13 32.76 -9.21 33.71
C LEU A 13 31.52 -8.39 34.09
N THR A 14 31.62 -7.55 35.12
CA THR A 14 30.56 -6.63 35.55
C THR A 14 30.16 -5.66 34.44
N SER A 15 31.13 -5.08 33.72
CA SER A 15 30.88 -4.15 32.61
C SER A 15 30.24 -4.87 31.41
N LEU A 16 30.65 -6.10 31.13
CA LEU A 16 30.07 -6.93 30.07
C LEU A 16 28.63 -7.34 30.38
N VAL A 17 28.32 -7.69 31.63
CA VAL A 17 26.97 -8.01 32.08
C VAL A 17 26.05 -6.79 31.93
N ASP A 18 26.53 -5.60 32.30
CA ASP A 18 25.75 -4.36 32.23
C ASP A 18 25.39 -3.98 30.78
N ILE A 19 26.35 -4.13 29.85
CA ILE A 19 26.13 -3.92 28.41
C ILE A 19 25.08 -4.90 27.87
N ILE A 20 25.15 -6.19 28.25
CA ILE A 20 24.18 -7.20 27.82
C ILE A 20 22.79 -6.88 28.38
N PHE A 21 22.70 -6.47 29.64
CA PHE A 21 21.44 -6.07 30.26
C PHE A 21 20.82 -4.85 29.58
N GLN A 22 21.63 -3.84 29.27
CA GLN A 22 21.17 -2.64 28.57
C GLN A 22 20.69 -2.96 27.14
N LEU A 23 21.40 -3.83 26.43
CA LEU A 23 20.97 -4.32 25.11
C LEU A 23 19.67 -5.11 25.21
N MET A 24 19.51 -5.99 26.21
CA MET A 24 18.27 -6.73 26.43
C MET A 24 17.08 -5.81 26.70
N ILE A 25 17.25 -4.79 27.56
CA ILE A 25 16.19 -3.80 27.84
C ILE A 25 15.86 -3.02 26.57
N PHE A 26 16.88 -2.58 25.82
CA PHE A 26 16.67 -1.89 24.55
C PHE A 26 15.87 -2.73 23.56
N PHE A 27 16.22 -4.01 23.36
CA PHE A 27 15.48 -4.91 22.49
C PHE A 27 14.07 -5.21 23.01
N LEU A 28 13.88 -5.42 24.30
CA LEU A 28 12.57 -5.68 24.91
C LEU A 28 11.62 -4.49 24.73
N VAL A 29 12.10 -3.27 24.98
CA VAL A 29 11.34 -2.05 24.75
C VAL A 29 11.07 -1.85 23.26
N SER A 30 12.06 -2.06 22.40
CA SER A 30 11.90 -1.94 20.93
C SER A 30 10.87 -2.92 20.37
N ILE A 31 10.90 -4.19 20.82
CA ILE A 31 9.95 -5.23 20.42
C ILE A 31 8.54 -4.91 20.90
N SER A 32 8.38 -4.25 22.04
CA SER A 32 7.07 -3.80 22.54
C SER A 32 6.47 -2.63 21.74
N ILE A 33 7.31 -1.86 21.03
CA ILE A 33 6.89 -0.75 20.16
C ILE A 33 6.60 -1.25 18.72
N LEU A 34 7.29 -2.30 18.28
CA LEU A 34 7.11 -2.95 16.97
C LEU A 34 5.72 -3.54 16.65
N PRO A 35 4.80 -3.91 17.58
CA PRO A 35 3.51 -4.51 17.20
C PRO A 35 2.57 -3.51 16.51
N ALA A 36 2.88 -2.21 16.57
CA ALA A 36 2.10 -1.16 15.93
C ALA A 36 2.32 -1.10 14.41
N ILE A 37 3.35 -1.76 13.87
CA ILE A 37 3.59 -1.89 12.43
C ILE A 37 3.36 -3.36 12.09
N LYS A 38 2.12 -3.84 12.25
CA LYS A 38 1.69 -5.03 11.52
C LYS A 38 1.89 -4.70 10.04
N SER A 39 2.96 -5.22 9.45
CA SER A 39 3.11 -5.30 8.01
C SER A 39 1.78 -5.84 7.48
N ALA A 40 1.06 -5.01 6.74
CA ALA A 40 -0.20 -5.37 6.15
C ALA A 40 -0.08 -6.75 5.48
N PRO A 41 -1.10 -7.61 5.59
CA PRO A 41 -1.11 -8.88 4.89
C PRO A 41 -0.76 -8.63 3.42
N GLN A 42 0.32 -9.24 2.93
CA GLN A 42 0.59 -9.25 1.50
C GLN A 42 -0.48 -10.15 0.87
N VAL A 43 -1.58 -9.53 0.44
CA VAL A 43 -2.66 -10.23 -0.26
C VAL A 43 -2.22 -10.43 -1.72
N GLU A 44 -1.43 -11.47 -1.96
CA GLU A 44 -1.12 -11.94 -3.31
C GLU A 44 -2.22 -12.91 -3.77
N GLY A 45 -3.17 -12.43 -4.59
CA GLY A 45 -4.29 -13.24 -5.07
C GLY A 45 -5.31 -12.43 -5.88
N LEU A 46 -6.37 -13.09 -6.38
CA LEU A 46 -7.54 -12.41 -6.96
C LEU A 46 -8.21 -11.56 -5.86
N MET A 47 -8.22 -10.24 -6.03
CA MET A 47 -8.77 -9.31 -5.03
C MET A 47 -10.27 -9.12 -5.26
N ASN A 48 -11.09 -9.39 -4.24
CA ASN A 48 -12.52 -9.12 -4.26
C ASN A 48 -12.79 -7.67 -3.86
N LEU A 49 -13.41 -6.88 -4.74
CA LEU A 49 -13.83 -5.49 -4.46
C LEU A 49 -15.36 -5.37 -4.44
N PRO A 50 -16.00 -5.49 -3.26
CA PRO A 50 -17.35 -5.01 -3.03
C PRO A 50 -17.46 -3.48 -3.10
N THR A 51 -18.71 -3.00 -3.18
CA THR A 51 -19.02 -1.58 -3.05
C THR A 51 -18.67 -1.09 -1.65
N PRO A 52 -18.05 0.09 -1.49
CA PRO A 52 -17.86 0.71 -0.18
C PRO A 52 -19.22 0.89 0.53
N LYS A 53 -19.45 0.11 1.57
CA LYS A 53 -20.61 0.18 2.48
C LYS A 53 -20.11 -0.12 3.88
N ARG A 54 -20.78 0.39 4.92
CA ARG A 54 -20.44 0.09 6.31
C ARG A 54 -20.45 -1.42 6.56
N GLY A 55 -19.31 -1.96 7.00
CA GLY A 55 -19.17 -3.34 7.50
C GLY A 55 -18.25 -4.26 6.67
N ASP A 56 -17.43 -5.04 7.40
CA ASP A 56 -16.66 -6.29 7.15
C ASP A 56 -16.22 -6.70 5.72
N ALA A 57 -16.13 -5.79 4.76
CA ALA A 57 -15.56 -6.07 3.44
C ALA A 57 -14.03 -6.32 3.54
N GLU A 58 -13.55 -7.43 2.94
CA GLU A 58 -12.12 -7.78 2.86
C GLU A 58 -11.28 -6.66 2.20
N ALA A 59 -11.78 -6.05 1.12
CA ALA A 59 -11.24 -4.85 0.50
C ALA A 59 -12.34 -4.11 -0.26
N SER A 60 -12.60 -2.85 0.04
CA SER A 60 -13.63 -2.05 -0.66
C SER A 60 -13.08 -1.18 -1.78
N VAL A 61 -11.78 -0.85 -1.71
CA VAL A 61 -11.09 0.04 -2.66
C VAL A 61 -9.69 -0.50 -2.95
N LEU A 62 -9.29 -0.47 -4.21
CA LEU A 62 -7.93 -0.72 -4.65
C LEU A 62 -7.36 0.54 -5.30
N ILE A 63 -6.18 0.96 -4.86
CA ILE A 63 -5.43 2.08 -5.42
C ILE A 63 -4.14 1.52 -6.03
N GLN A 64 -4.08 1.46 -7.36
CA GLN A 64 -2.86 1.12 -8.08
C GLN A 64 -2.11 2.40 -8.46
N ILE A 65 -0.93 2.57 -7.87
CA ILE A 65 -0.01 3.66 -8.19
C ILE A 65 0.75 3.30 -9.47
N HIS A 66 0.81 4.23 -10.41
CA HIS A 66 1.57 4.11 -11.64
C HIS A 66 2.39 5.37 -11.89
N LYS A 67 3.67 5.19 -12.19
CA LYS A 67 4.55 6.29 -12.59
C LYS A 67 4.44 6.50 -14.10
N THR A 68 3.96 7.66 -14.51
CA THR A 68 3.81 8.02 -15.92
C THR A 68 5.17 8.12 -16.62
N PRO A 69 5.22 8.07 -17.95
CA PRO A 69 6.44 8.33 -18.71
C PRO A 69 7.06 9.72 -18.42
N THR A 70 6.25 10.69 -18.02
CA THR A 70 6.68 12.04 -17.63
C THR A 70 7.17 12.13 -16.17
N GLY A 71 7.15 11.03 -15.43
CA GLY A 71 7.61 10.94 -14.03
C GLY A 71 6.57 11.32 -12.98
N ARG A 72 5.35 11.73 -13.39
CA ARG A 72 4.23 12.01 -12.47
C ARG A 72 3.60 10.70 -11.98
N LEU A 73 2.78 10.79 -10.94
CA LEU A 73 2.02 9.65 -10.43
C LEU A 73 0.56 9.75 -10.87
N ASP A 74 0.06 8.69 -11.49
CA ASP A 74 -1.36 8.47 -11.70
C ASP A 74 -1.84 7.39 -10.70
N TYR A 75 -3.02 7.62 -10.12
CA TYR A 75 -3.65 6.71 -9.16
C TYR A 75 -4.88 6.08 -9.80
N TYR A 76 -4.82 4.77 -10.07
CA TYR A 76 -5.94 4.01 -10.60
C TYR A 76 -6.74 3.44 -9.44
N VAL A 77 -7.94 3.95 -9.24
CA VAL A 77 -8.85 3.60 -8.14
C VAL A 77 -9.95 2.69 -8.67
N LEU A 78 -10.01 1.47 -8.15
CA LEU A 78 -11.08 0.52 -8.42
C LEU A 78 -11.89 0.27 -7.15
N GLN A 79 -13.20 0.17 -7.31
CA GLN A 79 -14.16 -0.09 -6.25
C GLN A 79 -15.32 -0.92 -6.80
N GLY A 80 -16.20 -1.44 -5.94
CA GLY A 80 -17.39 -2.19 -6.38
C GLY A 80 -18.46 -1.32 -7.04
N ASN A 81 -18.18 -0.72 -8.20
CA ASN A 81 -19.13 0.04 -9.01
C ASN A 81 -19.08 -0.37 -10.49
N ASP A 82 -20.07 0.07 -11.28
CA ASP A 82 -20.17 -0.26 -12.71
C ASP A 82 -18.99 0.27 -13.52
N GLU A 83 -18.56 1.50 -13.25
CA GLU A 83 -17.43 2.16 -13.92
C GLU A 83 -16.12 1.36 -13.77
N SER A 84 -15.80 0.91 -12.55
CA SER A 84 -14.61 0.09 -12.28
C SER A 84 -14.73 -1.29 -12.93
N ALA A 85 -15.92 -1.90 -12.90
CA ALA A 85 -16.17 -3.20 -13.51
C ALA A 85 -16.01 -3.15 -15.04
N GLU A 86 -16.54 -2.12 -15.68
CA GLU A 86 -16.41 -1.89 -17.13
C GLU A 86 -14.96 -1.60 -17.50
N PHE A 87 -14.28 -0.73 -16.75
CA PHE A 87 -12.86 -0.48 -16.94
C PHE A 87 -12.05 -1.76 -16.85
N TYR A 88 -12.24 -2.56 -15.79
CA TYR A 88 -11.46 -3.78 -15.59
C TYR A 88 -11.71 -4.82 -16.70
N ASN A 89 -12.97 -4.94 -17.15
CA ASN A 89 -13.31 -5.80 -18.29
C ASN A 89 -12.66 -5.33 -19.60
N TRP A 90 -12.63 -4.03 -19.86
CA TRP A 90 -11.93 -3.48 -21.02
C TRP A 90 -10.40 -3.61 -20.90
N PHE A 91 -9.88 -3.48 -19.68
CA PHE A 91 -8.46 -3.49 -19.34
C PHE A 91 -7.84 -4.88 -19.46
N LYS A 92 -8.58 -5.94 -19.08
CA LYS A 92 -8.07 -7.32 -19.04
C LYS A 92 -7.45 -7.77 -20.38
N ASP A 93 -8.03 -7.33 -21.49
CA ASP A 93 -7.59 -7.68 -22.85
C ASP A 93 -6.45 -6.77 -23.34
N LYS A 94 -6.16 -5.69 -22.61
CA LYS A 94 -5.23 -4.61 -23.02
C LYS A 94 -4.06 -4.42 -22.06
N ARG A 95 -3.88 -5.31 -21.08
CA ARG A 95 -2.86 -5.20 -20.02
C ARG A 95 -1.42 -5.03 -20.54
N GLN A 96 -1.13 -5.64 -21.69
CA GLN A 96 0.20 -5.57 -22.30
C GLN A 96 0.52 -4.17 -22.84
N ILE A 97 -0.51 -3.39 -23.22
CA ILE A 97 -0.37 -2.05 -23.79
C ILE A 97 0.20 -1.07 -22.77
N VAL A 98 -0.05 -1.30 -21.47
CA VAL A 98 0.45 -0.43 -20.39
C VAL A 98 1.97 -0.37 -20.35
N LYS A 99 2.66 -1.43 -20.77
CA LYS A 99 4.13 -1.48 -20.80
C LYS A 99 4.74 -0.65 -21.93
N ILE A 100 3.92 -0.23 -22.91
CA ILE A 100 4.36 0.48 -24.10
C ILE A 100 4.21 1.99 -23.85
N PRO A 101 5.31 2.75 -23.67
CA PRO A 101 5.22 4.16 -23.28
C PRO A 101 4.44 5.04 -24.28
N SER A 102 4.59 4.77 -25.58
CA SER A 102 3.88 5.50 -26.64
C SER A 102 2.37 5.27 -26.62
N ALA A 103 1.92 4.11 -26.15
CA ALA A 103 0.50 3.77 -26.05
C ALA A 103 -0.13 4.19 -24.71
N TYR A 104 0.70 4.58 -23.73
CA TYR A 104 0.22 4.95 -22.39
C TYR A 104 -0.75 6.14 -22.42
N VAL A 105 -0.54 7.13 -23.29
CA VAL A 105 -1.44 8.29 -23.38
C VAL A 105 -2.85 7.88 -23.80
N ALA A 106 -2.97 7.02 -24.81
CA ALA A 106 -4.25 6.50 -25.26
C ALA A 106 -4.91 5.64 -24.17
N PHE A 107 -4.12 4.81 -23.48
CA PHE A 107 -4.57 4.04 -22.34
C PHE A 107 -5.12 4.91 -21.20
N ARG A 108 -4.37 5.95 -20.83
CA ARG A 108 -4.74 6.92 -19.80
C ARG A 108 -6.04 7.64 -20.13
N ASN A 109 -6.21 8.08 -21.37
CA ASN A 109 -7.43 8.73 -21.83
C ASN A 109 -8.64 7.78 -21.76
N ALA A 110 -8.45 6.50 -22.07
CA ALA A 110 -9.51 5.51 -21.90
C ALA A 110 -9.86 5.32 -20.41
N ALA A 111 -8.87 5.21 -19.52
CA ALA A 111 -9.10 5.12 -18.08
C ALA A 111 -9.86 6.34 -17.51
N GLN A 112 -9.59 7.54 -18.03
CA GLN A 112 -10.32 8.76 -17.67
C GLN A 112 -11.81 8.69 -18.01
N ARG A 113 -12.18 8.05 -19.13
CA ARG A 113 -13.60 7.88 -19.52
C ARG A 113 -14.38 7.04 -18.52
N TYR A 114 -13.72 6.07 -17.89
CA TYR A 114 -14.30 5.25 -16.83
C TYR A 114 -14.16 5.88 -15.43
N ARG A 115 -13.63 7.10 -15.29
CA ARG A 115 -13.48 7.81 -14.00
C ARG A 115 -12.72 7.02 -12.91
N VAL A 116 -11.83 6.14 -13.32
CA VAL A 116 -11.00 5.33 -12.41
C VAL A 116 -9.61 5.92 -12.17
N ILE A 117 -9.24 7.02 -12.81
CA ILE A 117 -7.89 7.58 -12.72
C ILE A 117 -7.92 8.97 -12.09
N TYR A 118 -7.03 9.16 -11.12
CA TYR A 118 -6.93 10.35 -10.30
C TYR A 118 -5.48 10.85 -10.27
N ASP A 119 -5.32 12.16 -10.15
CA ASP A 119 -4.08 12.75 -9.65
C ASP A 119 -4.09 12.77 -8.11
N GLU A 120 -3.03 13.27 -7.47
CA GLU A 120 -2.93 13.28 -6.01
C GLU A 120 -4.09 14.08 -5.37
N ARG A 121 -4.50 15.20 -5.97
CA ARG A 121 -5.58 16.03 -5.45
C ARG A 121 -6.93 15.31 -5.56
N GLY A 122 -7.22 14.73 -6.72
CA GLY A 122 -8.43 13.95 -6.97
C GLY A 122 -8.52 12.73 -6.06
N LEU A 123 -7.39 12.05 -5.83
CA LEU A 123 -7.35 10.91 -4.92
C LEU A 123 -7.70 11.33 -3.49
N LYS A 124 -7.14 12.45 -3.00
CA LYS A 124 -7.47 12.97 -1.66
C LYS A 124 -8.95 13.33 -1.54
N ALA A 125 -9.54 13.94 -2.56
CA ALA A 125 -10.96 14.26 -2.59
C ALA A 125 -11.84 12.99 -2.57
N PHE A 126 -11.49 11.98 -3.37
CA PHE A 126 -12.16 10.68 -3.36
C PHE A 126 -12.09 10.01 -1.98
N LEU A 127 -10.91 9.98 -1.36
CA LEU A 127 -10.70 9.37 -0.05
C LEU A 127 -11.51 10.08 1.05
N LEU A 128 -11.67 11.40 0.98
CA LEU A 128 -12.51 12.17 1.89
C LEU A 128 -13.99 11.82 1.75
N ASP A 129 -14.48 11.60 0.52
CA ASP A 129 -15.87 11.24 0.23
C ASP A 129 -16.24 9.87 0.79
N ILE A 130 -15.32 8.91 0.73
CA ILE A 130 -15.59 7.53 1.17
C ILE A 130 -15.25 7.26 2.64
N ARG A 131 -14.60 8.18 3.35
CA ARG A 131 -14.05 7.91 4.70
C ARG A 131 -15.10 7.46 5.70
N ASP A 132 -16.32 7.99 5.61
CA ASP A 132 -17.41 7.74 6.57
C ASP A 132 -18.01 6.33 6.42
N ASN A 133 -17.62 5.61 5.35
CA ASN A 133 -17.98 4.21 5.11
C ASN A 133 -17.00 3.22 5.75
N ASP A 134 -15.95 3.69 6.44
CA ASP A 134 -14.87 2.86 7.00
C ASP A 134 -14.26 1.89 5.96
N PRO A 135 -13.73 2.41 4.85
CA PRO A 135 -13.31 1.59 3.73
C PRO A 135 -12.05 0.77 4.08
N ALA A 136 -12.05 -0.50 3.68
CA ALA A 136 -10.83 -1.29 3.56
C ALA A 136 -10.15 -0.96 2.22
N VAL A 137 -8.90 -0.48 2.28
CA VAL A 137 -8.14 0.03 1.12
C VAL A 137 -6.90 -0.82 0.87
N ILE A 138 -6.75 -1.36 -0.33
CA ILE A 138 -5.50 -1.98 -0.79
C ILE A 138 -4.74 -0.98 -1.64
N ILE A 139 -3.47 -0.75 -1.31
CA ILE A 139 -2.54 0.03 -2.14
C ILE A 139 -1.63 -0.94 -2.88
N ARG A 140 -1.62 -0.84 -4.20
CA ARG A 140 -0.63 -1.50 -5.05
C ARG A 140 0.36 -0.51 -5.63
N ALA A 141 1.64 -0.82 -5.50
CA ALA A 141 2.70 -0.04 -6.11
C ALA A 141 3.80 -0.94 -6.69
N PRO A 142 4.39 -0.58 -7.83
CA PRO A 142 5.57 -1.26 -8.34
C PRO A 142 6.80 -0.94 -7.49
N GLY A 143 7.73 -1.88 -7.40
CA GLY A 143 8.91 -1.77 -6.52
C GLY A 143 9.93 -0.70 -6.92
N ASN A 144 9.70 0.03 -8.01
CA ASN A 144 10.54 1.13 -8.48
C ASN A 144 9.99 2.52 -8.12
N ILE A 145 8.85 2.58 -7.41
CA ILE A 145 8.32 3.84 -6.86
C ILE A 145 8.99 4.12 -5.52
N PRO A 146 9.41 5.38 -5.26
CA PRO A 146 9.94 5.78 -3.96
C PRO A 146 8.97 5.42 -2.84
N TYR A 147 9.51 4.81 -1.79
CA TYR A 147 8.73 4.43 -0.60
C TYR A 147 8.01 5.64 0.02
N SER A 148 8.63 6.82 -0.05
CA SER A 148 8.06 8.08 0.43
C SER A 148 6.74 8.46 -0.25
N ASP A 149 6.55 8.11 -1.52
CA ASP A 149 5.30 8.40 -2.23
C ASP A 149 4.15 7.50 -1.75
N VAL A 150 4.44 6.23 -1.45
CA VAL A 150 3.47 5.31 -0.85
C VAL A 150 3.10 5.77 0.56
N VAL A 151 4.10 6.09 1.39
CA VAL A 151 3.93 6.57 2.77
C VAL A 151 3.13 7.87 2.82
N ARG A 152 3.30 8.77 1.85
CA ARG A 152 2.54 10.02 1.80
C ARG A 152 1.03 9.78 1.69
N ILE A 153 0.63 8.86 0.81
CA ILE A 153 -0.79 8.52 0.61
C ILE A 153 -1.34 7.80 1.84
N THR A 154 -0.57 6.89 2.44
CA THR A 154 -1.00 6.14 3.63
C THR A 154 -1.12 7.04 4.85
N GLY A 155 -0.17 7.97 5.02
CA GLY A 155 -0.22 8.97 6.08
C GLY A 155 -1.45 9.88 5.96
N PHE A 156 -1.81 10.26 4.74
CA PHE A 156 -3.05 11.01 4.50
C PHE A 156 -4.30 10.18 4.83
N MET A 157 -4.35 8.89 4.46
CA MET A 157 -5.48 8.02 4.80
C MET A 157 -5.65 7.88 6.32
N HIS A 158 -4.55 7.68 7.04
CA HIS A 158 -4.59 7.66 8.51
C HIS A 158 -5.05 8.99 9.10
N SER A 159 -4.62 10.13 8.55
CA SER A 159 -4.99 11.44 9.09
C SER A 159 -6.48 11.79 8.91
N ILE A 160 -7.16 11.16 7.94
CA ILE A 160 -8.60 11.32 7.72
C ILE A 160 -9.45 10.19 8.35
N GLY A 161 -8.81 9.27 9.09
CA GLY A 161 -9.50 8.20 9.83
C GLY A 161 -9.67 6.87 9.10
N ILE A 162 -9.08 6.68 7.91
CA ILE A 162 -9.06 5.39 7.23
C ILE A 162 -7.95 4.53 7.83
N ALA A 163 -8.33 3.51 8.61
CA ALA A 163 -7.39 2.64 9.32
C ALA A 163 -7.11 1.31 8.62
N LYS A 164 -8.07 0.77 7.87
CA LYS A 164 -8.00 -0.55 7.23
C LYS A 164 -7.22 -0.47 5.92
N ILE A 165 -5.90 -0.46 6.00
CA ILE A 165 -5.02 -0.32 4.84
C ILE A 165 -4.15 -1.56 4.67
N ALA A 166 -4.10 -2.10 3.45
CA ALA A 166 -3.18 -3.19 3.09
C ALA A 166 -2.30 -2.82 1.91
N TRP A 167 -1.06 -3.30 1.89
CA TRP A 167 -0.07 -2.98 0.85
C TRP A 167 0.33 -4.23 0.10
N VAL A 168 0.34 -4.12 -1.22
CA VAL A 168 0.69 -5.23 -2.10
C VAL A 168 1.62 -4.73 -3.19
N ARG A 169 2.69 -5.49 -3.46
CA ARG A 169 3.57 -5.17 -4.58
C ARG A 169 2.89 -5.52 -5.89
N GLY A 170 3.02 -4.65 -6.90
CA GLY A 170 2.49 -4.96 -8.23
C GLY A 170 2.42 -3.77 -9.17
N THR A 171 2.46 -4.07 -10.46
CA THR A 171 2.23 -3.10 -11.53
C THR A 171 0.76 -3.14 -11.96
N LEU A 172 0.38 -2.19 -12.81
CA LEU A 172 -0.93 -2.22 -13.43
C LEU A 172 -1.08 -3.48 -14.31
N SER A 173 -0.04 -3.96 -14.99
CA SER A 173 -0.11 -5.08 -15.94
C SER A 173 -0.43 -6.44 -15.31
N ASP A 174 -0.12 -6.65 -14.04
CA ASP A 174 -0.40 -7.87 -13.27
C ASP A 174 -1.66 -7.75 -12.40
N LEU A 175 -2.39 -6.64 -12.50
CA LEU A 175 -3.61 -6.39 -11.75
C LEU A 175 -4.68 -7.45 -12.09
N LYS A 176 -5.08 -8.21 -11.07
CA LYS A 176 -6.16 -9.20 -11.12
C LYS A 176 -7.16 -8.93 -9.99
N VAL A 177 -8.38 -8.58 -10.37
CA VAL A 177 -9.44 -8.14 -9.46
C VAL A 177 -10.76 -8.76 -9.89
N GLU A 178 -11.59 -9.12 -8.93
CA GLU A 178 -13.00 -9.44 -9.11
C GLU A 178 -13.84 -8.30 -8.52
N ILE A 179 -14.58 -7.60 -9.37
CA ILE A 179 -15.39 -6.44 -8.95
C ILE A 179 -16.82 -6.91 -8.75
N LYS A 180 -17.28 -6.96 -7.49
CA LYS A 180 -18.62 -7.38 -7.13
C LYS A 180 -19.55 -6.18 -7.24
N LYS A 181 -20.35 -6.13 -8.32
CA LYS A 181 -21.38 -5.10 -8.50
C LYS A 181 -22.41 -5.18 -7.37
N SER A 182 -22.78 -4.04 -6.79
CA SER A 182 -23.98 -3.98 -5.94
C SER A 182 -25.18 -4.37 -6.80
N ARG A 183 -25.95 -5.39 -6.37
CA ARG A 183 -27.35 -5.47 -6.78
C ARG A 183 -28.00 -4.17 -6.31
N ARG A 184 -28.31 -3.24 -7.23
CA ARG A 184 -29.23 -2.15 -6.95
C ARG A 184 -30.47 -2.79 -6.35
N GLY A 185 -30.79 -2.44 -5.11
CA GLY A 185 -32.13 -2.69 -4.60
C GLY A 185 -33.09 -2.05 -5.58
N ARG A 186 -34.05 -2.84 -6.09
CA ARG A 186 -35.30 -2.29 -6.61
C ARG A 186 -35.86 -1.42 -5.50
N VAL A 187 -35.94 -0.12 -5.76
CA VAL A 187 -36.93 0.76 -5.12
C VAL A 187 -38.00 0.95 -6.18
#